data_AF-A0A7V9PRI4-F1
#
_entry.id   AF-A0A7V9PRI4-F1
#
_cell.length_a   1.000
_cell.length_b   1.000
_cell.length_c   1.000
_cell.angle_alpha   90.00
_cell.angle_beta   90.00
_cell.angle_gamma   90.00
#
_symmetry.space_group_name_H-M   'P 1'
#
loop_
_entity.id
_entity.type
_entity.pdbx_description
1 polymer ?
#
loop_
_entity_poly.entity_id
_entity_poly.type
_entity_poly.pdbx_seq_one_letter_code
_entity_poly.pdbx_strand_id
1 'polypeptide(L)'
;MALIDDDGRVEPRDAMPDAYRRGLVRQIAQHAHSEIIGMQPEGSWIGRAPSLKRKAILMAKVQDEAGHGLYLYAAAETLGVDRADLLDRLHTGRQKYSSIFNYPTPTWADIGAIGWLVDGAAITNQVPITKCSYGPYARAMVRICKEESFHQRQGFEILHTLSHGSPQQHAMAQDAVDRWWWPSLMMFGPPDDDSPNSARSMRWGIKRFSNDELRQRFVDMTAPQSHALGLSLPDPELAFDALTGHWRYGEIDFTELFEVIKGNGPLNAQRMAHRTDAHERGDWVREAALGYAAKHARTEAVA
;
A
#
# COMPACT_ATOMS: atom_id res chain seq x y z
N MET A 1 20.20 12.69 -17.50
CA MET A 1 19.65 11.45 -18.10
C MET A 1 20.70 10.38 -18.17
N ALA A 2 21.93 10.67 -18.63
CA ALA A 2 23.07 9.72 -18.60
C ALA A 2 23.17 8.83 -17.33
N LEU A 3 23.09 9.42 -16.12
CA LEU A 3 23.10 8.63 -14.87
C LEU A 3 21.96 7.60 -14.77
N ILE A 4 20.76 7.93 -15.23
CA ILE A 4 19.59 7.03 -15.22
C ILE A 4 19.70 6.01 -16.36
N ASP A 5 20.23 6.43 -17.51
CA ASP A 5 20.41 5.57 -18.69
C ASP A 5 21.44 4.46 -18.41
N ASP A 6 22.43 4.72 -17.53
CA ASP A 6 23.41 3.75 -17.03
C ASP A 6 22.93 2.98 -15.78
N ASP A 7 21.62 2.99 -15.47
CA ASP A 7 20.99 2.38 -14.29
C ASP A 7 21.55 2.85 -12.93
N GLY A 8 22.14 4.06 -12.92
CA GLY A 8 22.61 4.74 -11.73
C GLY A 8 21.47 5.24 -10.83
N ARG A 9 21.84 5.63 -9.61
CA ARG A 9 20.91 6.15 -8.60
C ARG A 9 21.15 7.64 -8.37
N VAL A 10 20.06 8.40 -8.34
CA VAL A 10 20.00 9.79 -7.90
C VAL A 10 19.93 9.82 -6.38
N GLU A 11 20.82 10.60 -5.76
CA GLU A 11 20.91 10.81 -4.32
C GLU A 11 20.47 12.24 -3.91
N PRO A 12 20.20 12.50 -2.62
CA PRO A 12 19.61 13.78 -2.19
C PRO A 12 20.39 15.04 -2.56
N ARG A 13 21.72 14.92 -2.68
CA ARG A 13 22.63 16.04 -3.02
C ARG A 13 22.82 16.23 -4.53
N ASP A 14 22.33 15.30 -5.34
CA ASP A 14 22.48 15.38 -6.78
C ASP A 14 21.54 16.42 -7.37
N ALA A 15 21.99 17.07 -8.44
CA ALA A 15 21.12 17.90 -9.25
C ALA A 15 20.06 17.01 -9.91
N MET A 16 18.78 17.37 -9.74
CA MET A 16 17.66 16.66 -10.34
C MET A 16 16.62 17.65 -10.88
N PRO A 17 15.91 17.33 -11.98
CA PRO A 17 14.86 18.21 -12.49
C PRO A 17 13.75 18.44 -11.45
N ASP A 18 13.21 19.65 -11.35
CA ASP A 18 12.14 19.93 -10.39
C ASP A 18 10.89 19.08 -10.62
N ALA A 19 10.59 18.77 -11.88
CA ALA A 19 9.46 17.90 -12.21
C ALA A 19 9.70 16.44 -11.73
N TYR A 20 10.96 15.99 -11.71
CA TYR A 20 11.36 14.70 -11.13
C TYR A 20 11.19 14.73 -9.62
N ARG A 21 11.73 15.75 -8.95
CA ARG A 21 11.60 15.98 -7.50
C ARG A 21 10.13 16.01 -7.07
N ARG A 22 9.29 16.83 -7.72
CA ARG A 22 7.84 16.92 -7.43
C ARG A 22 7.12 15.61 -7.69
N GLY A 23 7.49 14.89 -8.74
CA GLY A 23 6.93 13.57 -9.06
C GLY A 23 7.20 12.54 -7.97
N LEU A 24 8.44 12.50 -7.47
CA LEU A 24 8.85 11.63 -6.37
C LEU A 24 8.20 12.03 -5.04
N VAL A 25 8.21 13.32 -4.67
CA VAL A 25 7.53 13.80 -3.46
C VAL A 25 6.06 13.36 -3.48
N ARG A 26 5.38 13.56 -4.61
CA ARG A 26 4.00 13.10 -4.77
C ARG A 26 3.90 11.58 -4.56
N GLN A 27 4.68 10.77 -5.27
CA GLN A 27 4.56 9.32 -5.20
C GLN A 27 4.93 8.75 -3.83
N ILE A 28 6.06 9.15 -3.26
CA ILE A 28 6.56 8.65 -1.97
C ILE A 28 5.64 9.10 -0.82
N ALA A 29 5.15 10.34 -0.85
CA ALA A 29 4.20 10.82 0.17
C ALA A 29 2.89 10.03 0.12
N GLN A 30 2.32 9.84 -1.08
CA GLN A 30 1.10 9.04 -1.24
C GLN A 30 1.30 7.58 -0.81
N HIS A 31 2.50 7.04 -1.01
CA HIS A 31 2.89 5.73 -0.47
C HIS A 31 2.89 5.75 1.06
N ALA A 32 3.56 6.72 1.69
CA ALA A 32 3.57 6.87 3.14
C ALA A 32 2.16 7.08 3.75
N HIS A 33 1.29 7.81 3.05
CA HIS A 33 -0.12 7.96 3.42
C HIS A 33 -0.87 6.63 3.35
N SER A 34 -0.54 5.81 2.35
CA SER A 34 -1.12 4.49 2.16
C SER A 34 -0.83 3.61 3.37
N GLU A 35 0.40 3.58 3.86
CA GLU A 35 0.73 2.84 5.10
C GLU A 35 -0.11 3.30 6.29
N ILE A 36 -0.20 4.61 6.55
CA ILE A 36 -0.94 5.14 7.70
C ILE A 36 -2.44 4.83 7.62
N ILE A 37 -3.03 4.97 6.44
CA ILE A 37 -4.47 4.73 6.28
C ILE A 37 -4.77 3.22 6.25
N GLY A 38 -3.83 2.40 5.74
CA GLY A 38 -3.93 0.93 5.70
C GLY A 38 -4.03 0.27 7.08
N MET A 39 -3.43 0.89 8.10
CA MET A 39 -3.57 0.44 9.49
C MET A 39 -5.02 0.43 9.99
N GLN A 40 -5.93 1.23 9.40
CA GLN A 40 -7.31 1.37 9.90
C GLN A 40 -8.22 0.16 9.63
N PRO A 41 -8.38 -0.33 8.38
CA PRO A 41 -9.19 -1.54 8.12
C PRO A 41 -8.71 -2.74 8.95
N GLU A 42 -7.40 -2.97 9.01
CA GLU A 42 -6.82 -4.10 9.77
C GLU A 42 -6.87 -3.88 11.28
N GLY A 43 -6.58 -2.66 11.74
CA GLY A 43 -6.67 -2.27 13.14
C GLY A 43 -8.06 -2.50 13.74
N SER A 44 -9.11 -2.37 12.92
CA SER A 44 -10.49 -2.64 13.34
C SER A 44 -10.72 -4.09 13.81
N TRP A 45 -9.86 -5.03 13.42
CA TRP A 45 -9.94 -6.45 13.76
C TRP A 45 -9.00 -6.88 14.88
N ILE A 46 -8.04 -6.04 15.32
CA ILE A 46 -7.11 -6.38 16.42
C ILE A 46 -7.87 -6.81 17.68
N GLY A 47 -8.93 -6.09 18.05
CA GLY A 47 -9.77 -6.44 19.20
C GLY A 47 -10.55 -7.75 19.04
N ARG A 48 -10.86 -8.15 17.80
CA ARG A 48 -11.84 -9.20 17.43
C ARG A 48 -11.22 -10.44 16.77
N ALA A 49 -9.90 -10.48 16.61
CA ALA A 49 -9.21 -11.61 15.99
C ALA A 49 -9.54 -12.94 16.71
N PRO A 50 -9.79 -14.04 15.96
CA PRO A 50 -10.41 -15.26 16.49
C PRO A 50 -9.47 -16.13 17.35
N SER A 51 -8.19 -15.76 17.45
CA SER A 51 -7.22 -16.44 18.32
C SER A 51 -6.11 -15.48 18.74
N LEU A 52 -5.43 -15.78 19.85
CA LEU A 52 -4.27 -15.02 20.29
C LEU A 52 -3.11 -15.07 19.28
N LYS A 53 -2.89 -16.23 18.62
CA LYS A 53 -1.91 -16.36 17.54
C LYS A 53 -2.19 -15.35 16.42
N ARG A 54 -3.42 -15.33 15.89
CA ARG A 54 -3.78 -14.41 14.80
C ARG A 54 -3.79 -12.95 15.27
N LYS A 55 -4.19 -12.67 16.51
CA LYS A 55 -4.12 -11.34 17.11
C LYS A 55 -2.67 -10.82 17.18
N ALA A 56 -1.74 -11.64 17.66
CA ALA A 56 -0.32 -11.27 17.76
C ALA A 56 0.29 -10.97 16.38
N ILE A 57 0.00 -11.81 15.37
CA ILE A 57 0.45 -11.60 13.99
C ILE A 57 -0.11 -10.30 13.43
N LEU A 58 -1.42 -10.03 13.60
CA LEU A 58 -2.04 -8.82 13.09
C LEU A 58 -1.48 -7.55 13.75
N MET A 59 -1.21 -7.59 15.06
CA MET A 59 -0.54 -6.48 15.75
C MET A 59 0.87 -6.25 15.22
N ALA A 60 1.64 -7.31 14.94
CA ALA A 60 2.96 -7.19 14.36
C ALA A 60 2.90 -6.58 12.94
N LYS A 61 1.95 -7.00 12.10
CA LYS A 61 1.74 -6.42 10.77
C LYS A 61 1.43 -4.92 10.84
N VAL A 62 0.42 -4.53 11.63
CA VAL A 62 0.01 -3.12 11.76
C VAL A 62 1.11 -2.26 12.40
N GLN A 63 1.94 -2.84 13.27
CA GLN A 63 3.14 -2.18 13.79
C GLN A 63 4.17 -1.92 12.68
N ASP A 64 4.42 -2.90 11.81
CA ASP A 64 5.36 -2.76 10.70
C ASP A 64 4.88 -1.71 9.68
N GLU A 65 3.58 -1.67 9.36
CA GLU A 65 2.99 -0.62 8.51
C GLU A 65 3.27 0.79 9.05
N ALA A 66 3.16 0.99 10.36
CA ALA A 66 3.54 2.25 10.99
C ALA A 66 5.03 2.58 10.77
N GLY A 67 5.91 1.58 10.88
CA GLY A 67 7.34 1.69 10.59
C GLY A 67 7.63 2.00 9.12
N HIS A 68 6.92 1.36 8.19
CA HIS A 68 7.04 1.58 6.75
C HIS A 68 6.65 3.00 6.38
N GLY A 69 5.57 3.50 6.96
CA GLY A 69 5.16 4.90 6.81
C GLY A 69 6.28 5.85 7.24
N LEU A 70 6.95 5.58 8.37
CA LEU A 70 8.10 6.37 8.83
C LEU A 70 9.28 6.33 7.85
N TYR A 71 9.63 5.15 7.31
CA TYR A 71 10.68 5.03 6.30
C TYR A 71 10.38 5.85 5.04
N LEU A 72 9.11 5.83 4.60
CA LEU A 72 8.68 6.55 3.41
C LEU A 72 8.64 8.07 3.62
N TYR A 73 8.16 8.54 4.78
CA TYR A 73 8.28 9.96 5.11
C TYR A 73 9.74 10.41 5.16
N ALA A 74 10.62 9.66 5.82
CA ALA A 74 12.04 9.98 5.87
C ALA A 74 12.65 10.03 4.45
N ALA A 75 12.28 9.10 3.57
CA ALA A 75 12.71 9.12 2.17
C ALA A 75 12.18 10.35 1.43
N ALA A 76 10.93 10.76 1.66
CA ALA A 76 10.35 11.97 1.07
C ALA A 76 11.05 13.24 1.56
N GLU A 77 11.38 13.34 2.86
CA GLU A 77 12.05 14.51 3.45
C GLU A 77 13.43 14.78 2.84
N THR A 78 14.12 13.74 2.35
CA THR A 78 15.38 13.93 1.60
C THR A 78 15.23 14.74 0.31
N LEU A 79 14.00 14.91 -0.19
CA LEU A 79 13.70 15.75 -1.36
C LEU A 79 13.43 17.22 -0.99
N GLY A 80 13.53 17.58 0.29
CA GLY A 80 13.38 18.96 0.80
C GLY A 80 11.96 19.35 1.18
N VAL A 81 11.10 18.38 1.51
CA VAL A 81 9.74 18.62 2.04
C VAL A 81 9.67 18.23 3.51
N ASP A 82 8.76 18.83 4.26
CA ASP A 82 8.50 18.47 5.67
C ASP A 82 7.37 17.42 5.75
N ARG A 83 7.55 16.39 6.59
CA ARG A 83 6.47 15.45 6.90
C ARG A 83 5.18 16.13 7.39
N ALA A 84 5.28 17.20 8.17
CA ALA A 84 4.12 17.94 8.65
C ALA A 84 3.28 18.51 7.48
N ASP A 85 3.94 19.10 6.48
CA ASP A 85 3.28 19.59 5.26
C ASP A 85 2.63 18.46 4.46
N LEU A 86 3.28 17.29 4.40
CA LEU A 86 2.72 16.12 3.72
C LEU A 86 1.49 15.58 4.46
N LEU A 87 1.52 15.57 5.80
CA LEU A 87 0.37 15.19 6.61
C LEU A 87 -0.79 16.16 6.43
N ASP A 88 -0.53 17.47 6.43
CA ASP A 88 -1.55 18.47 6.16
C ASP A 88 -2.17 18.30 4.76
N ARG A 89 -1.36 18.00 3.74
CA ARG A 89 -1.88 17.69 2.38
C ARG A 89 -2.75 16.44 2.36
N LEU A 90 -2.44 15.42 3.16
CA LEU A 90 -3.30 14.26 3.34
C LEU A 90 -4.62 14.68 4.01
N HIS A 91 -4.55 15.36 5.15
CA HIS A 91 -5.71 15.79 5.95
C HIS A 91 -6.67 16.70 5.16
N THR A 92 -6.12 17.56 4.32
CA THR A 92 -6.88 18.50 3.45
C THR A 92 -7.28 17.89 2.10
N GLY A 93 -7.00 16.60 1.85
CA GLY A 93 -7.34 15.91 0.60
C GLY A 93 -6.54 16.35 -0.62
N ARG A 94 -5.48 17.15 -0.45
CA ARG A 94 -4.57 17.61 -1.52
C ARG A 94 -3.60 16.53 -1.98
N GLN A 95 -3.40 15.48 -1.18
CA GLN A 95 -2.69 14.26 -1.56
C GLN A 95 -3.54 13.03 -1.20
N LYS A 96 -3.46 12.00 -2.04
CA LYS A 96 -4.25 10.76 -1.87
C LYS A 96 -3.45 9.68 -1.15
N TYR A 97 -4.14 8.61 -0.78
CA TYR A 97 -3.59 7.32 -0.38
C TYR A 97 -4.13 6.25 -1.33
N SER A 98 -3.69 5.00 -1.18
CA SER A 98 -4.17 3.88 -1.99
C SER A 98 -5.68 3.71 -1.83
N SER A 99 -6.40 3.62 -2.95
CA SER A 99 -7.86 3.49 -2.99
C SER A 99 -8.36 2.26 -2.25
N ILE A 100 -7.56 1.20 -2.19
CA ILE A 100 -7.90 -0.10 -1.60
C ILE A 100 -8.31 -0.02 -0.13
N PHE A 101 -7.83 0.98 0.62
CA PHE A 101 -8.14 1.13 2.04
C PHE A 101 -9.51 1.74 2.32
N ASN A 102 -10.25 2.11 1.27
CA ASN A 102 -11.62 2.61 1.38
C ASN A 102 -12.67 1.50 1.38
N TYR A 103 -12.27 0.25 1.16
CA TYR A 103 -13.18 -0.89 1.16
C TYR A 103 -13.41 -1.41 2.59
N PRO A 104 -14.64 -1.89 2.91
CA PRO A 104 -14.99 -2.38 4.23
C PRO A 104 -14.43 -3.78 4.52
N THR A 105 -14.17 -4.04 5.80
CA THR A 105 -13.70 -5.33 6.33
C THR A 105 -14.74 -5.95 7.26
N PRO A 106 -15.89 -6.43 6.74
CA PRO A 106 -17.01 -6.90 7.58
C PRO A 106 -16.74 -8.22 8.30
N THR A 107 -15.84 -9.07 7.80
CA THR A 107 -15.55 -10.39 8.36
C THR A 107 -14.07 -10.59 8.66
N TRP A 108 -13.73 -11.64 9.41
CA TRP A 108 -12.33 -11.97 9.67
C TRP A 108 -11.59 -12.42 8.40
N ALA A 109 -12.30 -13.00 7.43
CA ALA A 109 -11.70 -13.41 6.16
C ALA A 109 -11.15 -12.23 5.37
N ASP A 110 -11.70 -11.03 5.56
CA ASP A 110 -11.20 -9.80 4.94
C ASP A 110 -9.74 -9.51 5.31
N ILE A 111 -9.32 -9.83 6.54
CA ILE A 111 -7.92 -9.68 6.96
C ILE A 111 -7.03 -10.67 6.22
N GLY A 112 -7.54 -11.87 5.94
CA GLY A 112 -6.86 -12.84 5.08
C GLY A 112 -6.76 -12.38 3.63
N ALA A 113 -7.85 -11.80 3.09
CA ALA A 113 -7.89 -11.29 1.72
C ALA A 113 -7.01 -10.05 1.53
N ILE A 114 -6.99 -9.12 2.48
CA ILE A 114 -6.04 -7.99 2.50
C ILE A 114 -4.61 -8.53 2.52
N GLY A 115 -4.29 -9.36 3.52
CA GLY A 115 -2.94 -9.90 3.63
C GLY A 115 -2.53 -10.74 2.42
N TRP A 116 -3.42 -11.45 1.73
CA TRP A 116 -3.04 -12.24 0.55
C TRP A 116 -3.04 -11.43 -0.75
N LEU A 117 -4.17 -10.84 -1.11
CA LEU A 117 -4.40 -10.18 -2.39
C LEU A 117 -3.86 -8.75 -2.41
N VAL A 118 -4.21 -7.95 -1.39
CA VAL A 118 -3.84 -6.53 -1.33
C VAL A 118 -2.34 -6.39 -1.11
N ASP A 119 -1.77 -7.06 -0.10
CA ASP A 119 -0.33 -7.05 0.11
C ASP A 119 0.40 -7.76 -1.05
N GLY A 120 -0.18 -8.80 -1.64
CA GLY A 120 0.39 -9.45 -2.83
C GLY A 120 0.51 -8.50 -4.03
N ALA A 121 -0.51 -7.68 -4.26
CA ALA A 121 -0.50 -6.64 -5.28
C ALA A 121 0.50 -5.52 -4.93
N ALA A 122 0.53 -5.09 -3.66
CA ALA A 122 1.49 -4.11 -3.15
C ALA A 122 2.95 -4.58 -3.36
N ILE A 123 3.29 -5.80 -2.95
CA ILE A 123 4.62 -6.41 -3.15
C ILE A 123 4.98 -6.48 -4.63
N THR A 124 4.02 -6.88 -5.49
CA THR A 124 4.25 -6.94 -6.94
C THR A 124 4.60 -5.56 -7.51
N ASN A 125 3.98 -4.49 -7.00
CA ASN A 125 4.31 -3.12 -7.36
C ASN A 125 5.62 -2.61 -6.72
N GLN A 126 5.90 -3.01 -5.48
CA GLN A 126 7.00 -2.49 -4.66
C GLN A 126 8.36 -3.10 -4.97
N VAL A 127 8.42 -4.41 -5.27
CA VAL A 127 9.68 -5.10 -5.59
C VAL A 127 10.42 -4.42 -6.75
N PRO A 128 9.77 -4.02 -7.87
CA PRO A 128 10.40 -3.23 -8.91
C PRO A 128 10.97 -1.87 -8.43
N ILE A 129 10.35 -1.23 -7.43
CA ILE A 129 10.77 0.08 -6.92
C ILE A 129 12.08 -0.02 -6.11
N THR A 130 12.45 -1.21 -5.63
CA THR A 130 13.82 -1.46 -5.11
C THR A 130 14.91 -1.11 -6.15
N LYS A 131 14.56 -1.07 -7.43
CA LYS A 131 15.39 -0.68 -8.57
C LYS A 131 15.01 0.68 -9.19
N CYS A 132 14.23 1.51 -8.49
CA CYS A 132 13.90 2.83 -8.99
C CYS A 132 15.11 3.80 -8.95
N SER A 133 15.08 4.83 -9.79
CA SER A 133 16.22 5.73 -9.95
C SER A 133 16.55 6.58 -8.71
N TYR A 134 15.65 6.73 -7.73
CA TYR A 134 15.92 7.51 -6.52
C TYR A 134 16.42 6.62 -5.37
N GLY A 135 17.67 6.82 -4.97
CA GLY A 135 18.37 5.98 -3.99
C GLY A 135 17.65 5.82 -2.65
N PRO A 136 17.24 6.91 -1.96
CA PRO A 136 16.54 6.82 -0.68
C PRO A 136 15.25 6.01 -0.76
N TYR A 137 14.47 6.21 -1.83
CA TYR A 137 13.20 5.50 -2.00
C TYR A 137 13.44 4.01 -2.27
N ALA A 138 14.37 3.68 -3.16
CA ALA A 138 14.75 2.30 -3.41
C ALA A 138 15.25 1.55 -2.17
N ARG A 139 16.07 2.20 -1.33
CA ARG A 139 16.57 1.59 -0.08
C ARG A 139 15.45 1.37 0.94
N ALA A 140 14.49 2.29 1.04
CA ALA A 140 13.30 2.08 1.86
C ALA A 140 12.51 0.86 1.38
N MET A 141 12.27 0.75 0.07
CA MET A 141 11.56 -0.40 -0.52
C MET A 141 12.26 -1.73 -0.28
N VAL A 142 13.60 -1.79 -0.26
CA VAL A 142 14.32 -3.02 0.07
C VAL A 142 14.01 -3.51 1.48
N ARG A 143 13.83 -2.61 2.45
CA ARG A 143 13.45 -2.98 3.83
C ARG A 143 11.98 -3.39 3.90
N ILE A 144 11.11 -2.53 3.36
CA ILE A 144 9.66 -2.74 3.35
C ILE A 144 9.30 -4.09 2.69
N CYS A 145 9.82 -4.37 1.49
CA CYS A 145 9.57 -5.64 0.79
C CYS A 145 10.03 -6.89 1.56
N LYS A 146 11.11 -6.78 2.37
CA LYS A 146 11.57 -7.90 3.19
C LYS A 146 10.57 -8.22 4.30
N GLU A 147 10.01 -7.19 4.92
CA GLU A 147 9.06 -7.30 6.03
C GLU A 147 7.66 -7.70 5.52
N GLU A 148 7.15 -7.04 4.49
CA GLU A 148 5.81 -7.31 3.93
C GLU A 148 5.63 -8.73 3.38
N SER A 149 6.68 -9.32 2.79
CA SER A 149 6.58 -10.69 2.26
C SER A 149 6.23 -11.73 3.32
N PHE A 150 6.61 -11.49 4.58
CA PHE A 150 6.22 -12.31 5.71
C PHE A 150 4.72 -12.15 6.02
N HIS A 151 4.24 -10.91 6.10
CA HIS A 151 2.83 -10.60 6.38
C HIS A 151 1.90 -11.12 5.29
N GLN A 152 2.33 -11.04 4.03
CA GLN A 152 1.58 -11.55 2.90
C GLN A 152 1.33 -13.06 3.02
N ARG A 153 2.38 -13.81 3.41
CA ARG A 153 2.28 -15.24 3.68
C ARG A 153 1.31 -15.53 4.83
N GLN A 154 1.28 -14.69 5.86
CA GLN A 154 0.35 -14.86 6.98
C GLN A 154 -1.11 -14.61 6.56
N GLY A 155 -1.36 -13.67 5.64
CA GLY A 155 -2.68 -13.48 5.01
C GLY A 155 -3.15 -14.72 4.25
N PHE A 156 -2.26 -15.28 3.41
CA PHE A 156 -2.54 -16.55 2.74
C PHE A 156 -2.86 -17.69 3.72
N GLU A 157 -2.10 -17.81 4.83
CA GLU A 157 -2.35 -18.83 5.86
C GLU A 157 -3.72 -18.66 6.54
N ILE A 158 -4.21 -17.43 6.71
CA ILE A 158 -5.58 -17.18 7.22
C ILE A 158 -6.60 -17.77 6.27
N LEU A 159 -6.52 -17.44 4.97
CA LEU A 159 -7.47 -17.95 3.98
C LEU A 159 -7.35 -19.47 3.82
N HIS A 160 -6.15 -20.03 3.89
CA HIS A 160 -5.95 -21.48 3.88
C HIS A 160 -6.64 -22.14 5.08
N THR A 161 -6.52 -21.56 6.28
CA THR A 161 -7.19 -22.08 7.48
C THR A 161 -8.71 -22.05 7.32
N LEU A 162 -9.25 -20.97 6.76
CA LEU A 162 -10.70 -20.80 6.62
C LEU A 162 -11.29 -21.68 5.51
N SER A 163 -10.63 -21.74 4.35
CA SER A 163 -11.05 -22.56 3.20
C SER A 163 -11.06 -24.06 3.49
N HIS A 164 -10.19 -24.54 4.38
CA HIS A 164 -10.14 -25.94 4.82
C HIS A 164 -10.86 -26.18 6.16
N GLY A 165 -11.63 -25.20 6.63
CA GLY A 165 -12.39 -25.25 7.87
C GLY A 165 -13.81 -25.77 7.68
N SER A 166 -14.75 -25.25 8.46
CA SER A 166 -16.17 -25.55 8.30
C SER A 166 -16.72 -24.94 7.00
N PRO A 167 -17.89 -25.42 6.50
CA PRO A 167 -18.55 -24.81 5.34
C PRO A 167 -18.78 -23.30 5.48
N GLN A 168 -19.07 -22.82 6.70
CA GLN A 168 -19.25 -21.39 6.98
C GLN A 168 -17.93 -20.62 6.90
N GLN A 169 -16.81 -21.21 7.33
CA GLN A 169 -15.49 -20.59 7.22
C GLN A 169 -15.05 -20.52 5.75
N HIS A 170 -15.30 -21.58 4.98
CA HIS A 170 -15.04 -21.61 3.55
C HIS A 170 -15.84 -20.55 2.80
N ALA A 171 -17.16 -20.46 3.07
CA ALA A 171 -18.02 -19.45 2.47
C ALA A 171 -17.59 -18.01 2.83
N MET A 172 -17.17 -17.78 4.08
CA MET A 172 -16.64 -16.48 4.52
C MET A 172 -15.32 -16.14 3.80
N ALA A 173 -14.45 -17.12 3.56
CA ALA A 173 -13.23 -16.92 2.78
C ALA A 173 -13.54 -16.59 1.31
N GLN A 174 -14.48 -17.30 0.69
CA GLN A 174 -14.91 -17.04 -0.68
C GLN A 174 -15.52 -15.63 -0.82
N ASP A 175 -16.44 -15.25 0.07
CA ASP A 175 -17.05 -13.90 0.06
C ASP A 175 -16.00 -12.78 0.16
N ALA A 176 -14.96 -12.95 0.99
CA ALA A 176 -13.88 -11.99 1.05
C ALA A 176 -13.09 -11.93 -0.27
N VAL A 177 -12.70 -13.08 -0.84
CA VAL A 177 -12.00 -13.10 -2.14
C VAL A 177 -12.84 -12.46 -3.25
N ASP A 178 -14.14 -12.72 -3.28
CA ASP A 178 -15.07 -12.15 -4.25
C ASP A 178 -15.07 -10.61 -4.21
N ARG A 179 -15.05 -10.03 -3.01
CA ARG A 179 -15.05 -8.58 -2.82
C ARG A 179 -13.68 -7.93 -3.03
N TRP A 180 -12.58 -8.63 -2.77
CA TRP A 180 -11.24 -8.05 -2.79
C TRP A 180 -10.45 -8.29 -4.09
N TRP A 181 -10.86 -9.23 -4.94
CA TRP A 181 -10.15 -9.55 -6.19
C TRP A 181 -9.99 -8.33 -7.12
N TRP A 182 -11.10 -7.77 -7.60
CA TRP A 182 -11.08 -6.66 -8.54
C TRP A 182 -10.43 -5.39 -7.96
N PRO A 183 -10.73 -4.98 -6.71
CA PRO A 183 -10.02 -3.87 -6.08
C PRO A 183 -8.50 -4.07 -6.00
N SER A 184 -8.02 -5.31 -5.79
CA SER A 184 -6.58 -5.61 -5.76
C SER A 184 -5.93 -5.44 -7.14
N LEU A 185 -6.61 -5.84 -8.23
CA LEU A 185 -6.15 -5.61 -9.60
C LEU A 185 -6.12 -4.12 -9.99
N MET A 186 -7.02 -3.33 -9.41
CA MET A 186 -7.08 -1.89 -9.61
C MET A 186 -5.93 -1.13 -8.92
N MET A 187 -5.23 -1.73 -7.95
CA MET A 187 -4.08 -1.11 -7.28
C MET A 187 -2.91 -0.82 -8.22
N PHE A 188 -2.80 -1.57 -9.32
CA PHE A 188 -1.79 -1.32 -10.35
C PHE A 188 -2.08 -0.04 -11.15
N GLY A 189 -3.27 0.57 -10.99
CA GLY A 189 -3.68 1.78 -11.69
C GLY A 189 -4.35 1.49 -13.04
N PRO A 190 -4.67 2.56 -13.81
CA PRO A 190 -5.39 2.45 -15.07
C PRO A 190 -4.56 1.71 -16.14
N PRO A 191 -5.18 1.26 -17.24
CA PRO A 191 -4.47 0.71 -18.39
C PRO A 191 -3.36 1.64 -18.90
N ASP A 192 -2.36 1.07 -19.56
CA ASP A 192 -1.18 1.84 -19.97
C ASP A 192 -1.52 3.03 -20.90
N ASP A 193 -2.54 2.88 -21.74
CA ASP A 193 -3.04 3.91 -22.66
C ASP A 193 -3.75 5.08 -21.95
N ASP A 194 -4.15 4.91 -20.68
CA ASP A 194 -4.82 5.93 -19.85
C ASP A 194 -3.97 6.31 -18.62
N SER A 195 -2.65 6.20 -18.73
CA SER A 195 -1.72 6.40 -17.61
C SER A 195 -0.78 7.61 -17.82
N PRO A 196 -1.25 8.86 -17.59
CA PRO A 196 -0.55 10.10 -18.00
C PRO A 196 0.83 10.30 -17.33
N ASN A 197 1.06 9.65 -16.18
CA ASN A 197 2.34 9.72 -15.47
C ASN A 197 3.34 8.64 -15.92
N SER A 198 2.87 7.55 -16.54
CA SER A 198 3.70 6.36 -16.77
C SER A 198 4.87 6.64 -17.69
N ALA A 199 4.64 7.27 -18.84
CA ALA A 199 5.70 7.54 -19.81
C ALA A 199 6.85 8.37 -19.20
N ARG A 200 6.52 9.35 -18.35
CA ARG A 200 7.53 10.19 -17.68
C ARG A 200 8.22 9.46 -16.53
N SER A 201 7.47 8.74 -15.70
CA SER A 201 8.05 7.94 -14.61
C SER A 201 8.96 6.82 -15.10
N MET A 202 8.65 6.21 -16.25
CA MET A 202 9.49 5.20 -16.90
C MET A 202 10.77 5.80 -17.48
N ARG A 203 10.67 6.91 -18.24
CA ARG A 203 11.86 7.63 -18.74
C ARG A 203 12.81 8.07 -17.64
N TRP A 204 12.29 8.35 -16.45
CA TRP A 204 13.09 8.71 -15.30
C TRP A 204 13.51 7.51 -14.45
N GLY A 205 13.22 6.28 -14.84
CA GLY A 205 13.54 5.08 -14.08
C GLY A 205 12.85 5.00 -12.71
N ILE A 206 11.82 5.80 -12.45
CA ILE A 206 11.02 5.74 -11.21
C ILE A 206 10.12 4.51 -11.25
N LYS A 207 9.47 4.27 -12.39
CA LYS A 207 8.62 3.11 -12.69
C LYS A 207 9.38 2.21 -13.66
N ARG A 208 9.53 0.92 -13.33
CA ARG A 208 10.36 -0.03 -14.12
C ARG A 208 9.56 -0.91 -15.07
N PHE A 209 8.30 -1.17 -14.74
CA PHE A 209 7.37 -1.99 -15.51
C PHE A 209 6.06 -1.23 -15.63
N SER A 210 5.28 -1.52 -16.67
CA SER A 210 4.01 -0.85 -16.92
C SER A 210 2.93 -1.24 -15.90
N ASN A 211 1.76 -0.56 -15.92
CA ASN A 211 0.68 -0.93 -15.01
C ASN A 211 0.15 -2.33 -15.38
N ASP A 212 -0.08 -2.54 -16.68
CA ASP A 212 -0.65 -3.79 -17.20
C ASP A 212 0.34 -4.96 -17.07
N GLU A 213 1.65 -4.71 -17.25
CA GLU A 213 2.69 -5.73 -17.06
C GLU A 213 2.73 -6.23 -15.60
N LEU A 214 2.65 -5.33 -14.62
CA LEU A 214 2.62 -5.71 -13.20
C LEU A 214 1.32 -6.40 -12.83
N ARG A 215 0.18 -5.93 -13.37
CA ARG A 215 -1.11 -6.57 -13.18
C ARG A 215 -1.12 -8.00 -13.72
N GLN A 216 -0.61 -8.21 -14.93
CA GLN A 216 -0.51 -9.55 -15.54
C GLN A 216 0.35 -10.48 -14.68
N ARG A 217 1.53 -10.04 -14.25
CA ARG A 217 2.38 -10.83 -13.35
C ARG A 217 1.67 -11.22 -12.07
N PHE A 218 0.91 -10.29 -11.48
CA PHE A 218 0.14 -10.57 -10.28
C PHE A 218 -0.94 -11.63 -10.52
N VAL A 219 -1.68 -11.55 -11.64
CA VAL A 219 -2.68 -12.58 -12.00
C VAL A 219 -2.01 -13.93 -12.19
N ASP A 220 -0.89 -13.99 -12.92
CA ASP A 220 -0.16 -15.24 -13.18
C ASP A 220 0.34 -15.92 -11.91
N MET A 221 0.74 -15.13 -10.91
CA MET A 221 1.17 -15.65 -9.61
C MET A 221 -0.02 -16.05 -8.72
N THR A 222 -1.13 -15.31 -8.77
CA THR A 222 -2.23 -15.41 -7.81
C THR A 222 -3.27 -16.46 -8.22
N ALA A 223 -3.54 -16.65 -9.52
CA ALA A 223 -4.50 -17.65 -9.98
C ALA A 223 -4.12 -19.09 -9.55
N PRO A 224 -2.86 -19.55 -9.64
CA PRO A 224 -2.48 -20.85 -9.07
C PRO A 224 -2.62 -20.92 -7.55
N GLN A 225 -2.44 -19.80 -6.85
CA GLN A 225 -2.59 -19.74 -5.39
C GLN A 225 -4.06 -19.89 -4.97
N SER A 226 -5.02 -19.36 -5.74
CA SER A 226 -6.45 -19.55 -5.45
C SER A 226 -6.86 -21.03 -5.53
N HIS A 227 -6.32 -21.78 -6.51
CA HIS A 227 -6.53 -23.23 -6.58
C HIS A 227 -6.00 -23.96 -5.35
N ALA A 228 -4.82 -23.57 -4.84
CA ALA A 228 -4.27 -24.15 -3.61
C ALA A 228 -5.11 -23.84 -2.36
N LEU A 229 -5.86 -22.74 -2.37
CA LEU A 229 -6.83 -22.41 -1.33
C LEU A 229 -8.18 -23.11 -1.56
N GLY A 230 -8.42 -23.72 -2.71
CA GLY A 230 -9.75 -24.22 -3.08
C GLY A 230 -10.79 -23.11 -3.20
N LEU A 231 -10.37 -21.89 -3.54
CA LEU A 231 -11.24 -20.72 -3.73
C LEU A 231 -11.29 -20.32 -5.21
N SER A 232 -12.44 -19.85 -5.67
CA SER A 232 -12.58 -19.23 -6.98
C SER A 232 -12.21 -17.76 -6.95
N LEU A 233 -11.70 -17.24 -8.07
CA LEU A 233 -11.61 -15.81 -8.30
C LEU A 233 -12.87 -15.39 -9.09
N PRO A 234 -13.51 -14.25 -8.77
CA PRO A 234 -14.79 -13.83 -9.35
C PRO A 234 -14.61 -13.25 -10.77
N ASP A 235 -14.00 -14.04 -11.66
CA ASP A 235 -13.71 -13.69 -13.05
C ASP A 235 -14.03 -14.89 -13.96
N PRO A 236 -15.20 -14.88 -14.63
CA PRO A 236 -15.59 -15.95 -15.55
C PRO A 236 -14.67 -16.11 -16.77
N GLU A 237 -13.90 -15.09 -17.12
CA GLU A 237 -12.97 -15.10 -18.25
C GLU A 237 -11.57 -15.59 -17.85
N LEU A 238 -11.35 -15.83 -16.55
CA LEU A 238 -10.07 -16.28 -16.03
C LEU A 238 -9.71 -17.67 -16.56
N ALA A 239 -8.70 -17.72 -17.44
CA ALA A 239 -8.26 -18.96 -18.06
C ALA A 239 -6.77 -18.94 -18.41
N PHE A 240 -6.08 -20.04 -18.13
CA PHE A 240 -4.69 -20.21 -18.56
C PHE A 240 -4.61 -20.37 -20.07
N ASP A 241 -3.87 -19.49 -20.72
CA ASP A 241 -3.56 -19.57 -22.15
C ASP A 241 -2.18 -20.22 -22.33
N ALA A 242 -2.19 -21.48 -22.77
CA ALA A 242 -0.97 -22.25 -23.00
C ALA A 242 -0.10 -21.69 -24.14
N LEU A 243 -0.64 -20.88 -25.06
CA LEU A 243 0.14 -20.29 -26.15
C LEU A 243 1.01 -19.13 -25.67
N THR A 244 0.47 -18.32 -24.76
CA THR A 244 1.15 -17.14 -24.22
C THR A 244 1.86 -17.42 -22.89
N GLY A 245 1.47 -18.49 -22.19
CA GLY A 245 1.98 -18.82 -20.87
C GLY A 245 1.40 -17.93 -19.76
N HIS A 246 0.32 -17.21 -20.06
CA HIS A 246 -0.31 -16.24 -19.16
C HIS A 246 -1.75 -16.64 -18.83
N TRP A 247 -2.21 -16.24 -17.65
CA TRP A 247 -3.62 -16.26 -17.30
C TRP A 247 -4.30 -15.06 -17.94
N ARG A 248 -5.25 -15.31 -18.85
CA ARG A 248 -6.16 -14.27 -19.35
C ARG A 248 -7.18 -13.98 -18.27
N TYR A 249 -7.55 -12.72 -18.09
CA TYR A 249 -8.54 -12.25 -17.13
C TYR A 249 -9.50 -11.26 -17.81
N GLY A 250 -10.70 -11.13 -17.27
CA GLY A 250 -11.76 -10.29 -17.83
C GLY A 250 -11.48 -8.79 -17.75
N GLU A 251 -12.34 -8.00 -18.40
CA GLU A 251 -12.25 -6.55 -18.36
C GLU A 251 -12.48 -6.01 -16.94
N ILE A 252 -11.64 -5.04 -16.53
CA ILE A 252 -11.74 -4.39 -15.23
C ILE A 252 -12.62 -3.16 -15.36
N ASP A 253 -13.73 -3.11 -14.63
CA ASP A 253 -14.53 -1.90 -14.50
C ASP A 253 -13.87 -0.89 -13.54
N PHE A 254 -13.13 0.05 -14.11
CA PHE A 254 -12.48 1.12 -13.36
C PHE A 254 -13.45 2.21 -12.85
N THR A 255 -14.75 2.15 -13.18
CA THR A 255 -15.74 3.17 -12.78
C THR A 255 -15.79 3.32 -11.26
N GLU A 256 -15.88 2.21 -10.54
CA GLU A 256 -15.88 2.22 -9.08
C GLU A 256 -14.57 2.81 -8.54
N LEU A 257 -13.42 2.38 -9.06
CA LEU A 257 -12.12 2.90 -8.66
C LEU A 257 -12.06 4.42 -8.80
N PHE A 258 -12.53 4.96 -9.92
CA PHE A 258 -12.52 6.40 -10.15
C PHE A 258 -13.39 7.16 -9.17
N GLU A 259 -14.54 6.62 -8.78
CA GLU A 259 -15.36 7.20 -7.72
C GLU A 259 -14.66 7.13 -6.35
N VAL A 260 -14.04 6.00 -6.00
CA VAL A 260 -13.25 5.86 -4.77
C VAL A 260 -12.08 6.86 -4.74
N ILE A 261 -11.37 7.03 -5.86
CA ILE A 261 -10.24 7.97 -5.98
C ILE A 261 -10.69 9.44 -5.86
N LYS A 262 -11.93 9.77 -6.26
CA LYS A 262 -12.52 11.11 -6.10
C LYS A 262 -13.02 11.37 -4.67
N GLY A 263 -13.05 10.35 -3.81
CA GLY A 263 -13.55 10.46 -2.44
C GLY A 263 -14.98 9.96 -2.25
N ASN A 264 -15.60 9.38 -3.26
CA ASN A 264 -16.99 8.89 -3.26
C ASN A 264 -17.10 7.39 -2.95
N GLY A 265 -16.02 6.77 -2.46
CA GLY A 265 -16.03 5.37 -2.06
C GLY A 265 -16.62 5.15 -0.65
N PRO A 266 -16.82 3.88 -0.26
CA PRO A 266 -17.65 3.55 0.90
C PRO A 266 -17.10 4.08 2.23
N LEU A 267 -15.78 4.13 2.40
CA LEU A 267 -15.16 4.55 3.67
C LEU A 267 -14.25 5.77 3.57
N ASN A 268 -14.15 6.46 2.43
CA ASN A 268 -13.24 7.61 2.25
C ASN A 268 -13.40 8.67 3.35
N ALA A 269 -14.64 9.12 3.57
CA ALA A 269 -14.94 10.12 4.60
C ALA A 269 -14.59 9.62 6.01
N GLN A 270 -14.87 8.34 6.31
CA GLN A 270 -14.59 7.75 7.61
C GLN A 270 -13.09 7.58 7.87
N ARG A 271 -12.32 7.18 6.85
CA ARG A 271 -10.85 7.04 6.93
C ARG A 271 -10.18 8.36 7.25
N MET A 272 -10.60 9.42 6.56
CA MET A 272 -10.07 10.75 6.77
C MET A 272 -10.50 11.32 8.11
N ALA A 273 -11.79 11.22 8.47
CA ALA A 273 -12.30 11.68 9.76
C ALA A 273 -11.58 11.02 10.94
N HIS A 274 -11.35 9.70 10.88
CA HIS A 274 -10.58 8.99 11.90
C HIS A 274 -9.13 9.51 11.99
N ARG A 275 -8.48 9.74 10.84
CA ARG A 275 -7.10 10.23 10.81
C ARG A 275 -6.97 11.67 11.31
N THR A 276 -7.92 12.54 10.98
CA THR A 276 -7.93 13.94 11.43
C THR A 276 -8.29 14.04 12.91
N ASP A 277 -9.32 13.32 13.38
CA ASP A 277 -9.71 13.28 14.80
C ASP A 277 -8.55 12.80 15.69
N ALA A 278 -7.86 11.72 15.29
CA ALA A 278 -6.68 11.25 16.01
C ALA A 278 -5.53 12.27 16.04
N HIS A 279 -5.39 13.08 14.99
CA HIS A 279 -4.40 14.15 14.93
C HIS A 279 -4.77 15.28 15.88
N GLU A 280 -5.96 15.85 15.74
CA GLU A 280 -6.48 16.99 16.52
C GLU A 280 -6.57 16.66 18.02
N ARG A 281 -7.11 15.48 18.37
CA ARG A 281 -7.18 15.05 19.78
C ARG A 281 -5.81 14.77 20.39
N GLY A 282 -4.81 14.53 19.54
CA GLY A 282 -3.42 14.36 19.94
C GLY A 282 -2.64 15.67 20.05
N ASP A 283 -3.24 16.83 19.77
CA ASP A 283 -2.56 18.14 19.75
C ASP A 283 -1.86 18.41 21.07
N TRP A 284 -2.59 18.29 22.18
CA TRP A 284 -2.07 18.53 23.52
C TRP A 284 -0.89 17.63 23.88
N VAL A 285 -0.84 16.39 23.35
CA VAL A 285 0.29 15.47 23.57
C VAL A 285 1.53 15.97 22.85
N ARG A 286 1.38 16.45 21.61
CA ARG A 286 2.50 17.02 20.83
C ARG A 286 3.00 18.32 21.45
N GLU A 287 2.09 19.19 21.89
CA GLU A 287 2.44 20.42 22.62
C GLU A 287 3.16 20.11 23.93
N ALA A 288 2.69 19.13 24.71
CA ALA A 288 3.33 18.69 25.94
C ALA A 288 4.76 18.18 25.70
N ALA A 289 4.97 17.38 24.64
CA ALA A 289 6.29 16.88 24.28
C ALA A 289 7.26 18.02 23.89
N LEU A 290 6.79 19.00 23.09
CA LEU A 290 7.57 20.18 22.73
C LEU A 290 7.90 21.05 23.96
N GLY A 291 6.93 21.27 24.84
CA GLY A 291 7.13 22.03 26.09
C GLY A 291 8.15 21.36 27.01
N TYR A 292 8.10 20.03 27.13
CA TYR A 292 9.08 19.25 27.89
C TYR A 292 10.50 19.39 27.29
N ALA A 293 10.65 19.19 25.97
CA ALA A 293 11.93 19.32 25.29
C ALA A 293 12.53 20.74 25.44
N ALA A 294 11.71 21.78 25.27
CA ALA A 294 12.14 23.17 25.43
C ALA A 294 12.61 23.49 26.87
N LYS A 295 12.00 22.88 27.88
CA LYS A 295 12.45 23.00 29.27
C LYS A 295 13.85 22.41 29.44
N HIS A 296 14.09 21.20 28.92
CA HIS A 296 15.38 20.51 29.04
C HIS A 296 16.51 21.20 28.28
N ALA A 297 16.25 21.68 27.06
CA ALA A 297 17.25 22.43 26.27
C ALA A 297 17.72 23.71 26.99
N ARG A 298 16.82 24.41 27.71
CA ARG A 298 17.19 25.57 28.52
C ARG A 298 18.04 25.19 29.73
N THR A 299 17.77 24.04 30.37
CA THR A 299 18.57 23.57 31.50
C THR A 299 19.97 23.18 31.07
N GLU A 300 20.12 22.51 29.92
CA GLU A 300 21.44 22.15 29.36
C GLU A 300 22.25 23.37 28.89
N ALA A 301 21.61 24.41 28.34
CA ALA A 301 22.29 25.63 27.92
C ALA A 301 22.76 26.54 29.07
N VAL A 302 22.22 26.33 30.28
CA VAL A 302 22.56 27.09 31.50
C VAL A 302 23.61 26.36 32.35
N ALA A 303 23.84 25.07 32.09
CA ALA A 303 24.84 24.22 32.75
C ALA A 303 26.19 24.28 32.02
#